data_AF-A0A9E7PK00-F1
#
_entry.id   AF-A0A9E7PK00-F1
#
_cell.length_a   1.000
_cell.length_b   1.000
_cell.length_c   1.000
_cell.angle_alpha   90.00
_cell.angle_beta   90.00
_cell.angle_gamma   90.00
#
_symmetry.space_group_name_H-M   'P 1'
#
loop_
_entity.id
_entity.type
_entity.pdbx_description
1 polymer ?
#
loop_
_entity_poly.entity_id
_entity_poly.type
_entity_poly.pdbx_seq_one_letter_code
_entity_poly.pdbx_strand_id
1 'polypeptide(L)'
;MQSTSIRIRSDTRDSLSRLKKHPRESFDDVISRLINSTVDDEPLSEETIQNIEKSLKEYREGIYYTHEDVLADLSVAEETDKKYPGEKKEKED
;
A
#
# COMPACT_ATOMS: atom_id res chain seq x y z
N MET A 1 9.71 -8.89 26.59
CA MET A 1 10.52 -9.13 25.37
C MET A 1 11.87 -9.65 25.81
N GLN A 2 12.36 -10.72 25.20
CA GLN A 2 13.73 -11.22 25.40
C GLN A 2 14.64 -10.39 24.50
N SER A 3 15.72 -9.82 25.03
CA SER A 3 16.69 -9.04 24.25
C SER A 3 18.06 -9.71 24.30
N THR A 4 18.73 -9.78 23.15
CA THR A 4 20.10 -10.26 23.03
C THR A 4 21.01 -9.16 22.54
N SER A 5 22.27 -9.20 22.96
CA SER A 5 23.27 -8.22 22.56
C SER A 5 23.92 -8.62 21.24
N ILE A 6 23.96 -7.71 20.28
CA ILE A 6 24.75 -7.83 19.05
C ILE A 6 25.89 -6.80 19.08
N ARG A 7 27.04 -7.13 18.50
CA ARG A 7 28.13 -6.18 18.28
C ARG A 7 28.08 -5.66 16.84
N ILE A 8 28.13 -4.35 16.70
CA ILE A 8 28.18 -3.66 15.41
C ILE A 8 29.32 -2.62 15.41
N ARG A 9 29.77 -2.21 14.22
CA ARG A 9 30.75 -1.12 14.08
C ARG A 9 30.15 0.22 14.51
N SER A 10 31.00 1.14 14.95
CA SER A 10 30.61 2.53 15.28
C SER A 10 29.87 3.19 14.11
N ASP A 11 30.39 3.05 12.90
CA ASP A 11 29.85 3.69 11.71
C ASP A 11 28.46 3.15 11.37
N THR A 12 28.23 1.86 11.62
CA THR A 12 26.92 1.21 11.45
C THR A 12 25.92 1.76 12.47
N ARG A 13 26.32 1.89 13.74
CA ARG A 13 25.49 2.51 14.79
C ARG A 13 25.13 3.95 14.43
N ASP A 14 26.08 4.72 13.89
CA ASP A 14 25.87 6.11 13.53
C ASP A 14 24.93 6.23 12.31
N SER A 15 25.04 5.29 11.37
CA SER A 15 24.10 5.16 10.25
C SER A 15 22.69 4.83 10.74
N LEU A 16 22.54 3.86 11.65
CA LEU A 16 21.25 3.55 12.27
C LEU A 16 20.66 4.75 13.03
N SER A 17 21.51 5.58 13.65
CA SER A 17 21.06 6.79 14.35
C SER A 17 20.43 7.80 13.40
N ARG A 18 21.00 7.97 12.20
CA ARG A 18 20.45 8.85 11.14
C ARG A 18 19.17 8.32 10.52
N LEU A 19 18.92 7.01 10.61
CA LEU A 19 17.72 6.35 10.09
C LEU A 19 16.53 6.40 11.06
N LYS A 20 16.70 6.98 12.25
CA LYS A 20 15.61 7.18 13.20
C LYS A 20 14.61 8.20 12.68
N LYS A 21 13.33 7.85 12.71
CA LYS A 21 12.18 8.73 12.43
C LYS A 21 11.92 9.71 13.57
N HIS A 22 12.19 9.31 14.81
CA HIS A 22 12.07 10.19 15.99
C HIS A 22 13.21 9.96 17.00
N PRO A 23 13.59 10.96 17.81
CA PRO A 23 14.75 10.86 18.70
C PRO A 23 14.72 9.68 19.69
N ARG A 24 13.51 9.24 20.08
CA ARG A 24 13.28 8.15 21.04
C ARG A 24 13.15 6.75 20.40
N GLU A 25 13.24 6.62 19.07
CA GLU A 25 13.13 5.31 18.39
C GLU A 25 14.31 4.43 18.84
N SER A 26 14.04 3.18 19.21
CA SER A 26 15.11 2.26 19.59
C SER A 26 15.85 1.76 18.34
N PHE A 27 17.08 1.29 18.50
CA PHE A 27 17.79 0.67 17.37
C PHE A 27 17.10 -0.63 16.92
N ASP A 28 16.44 -1.34 17.83
CA ASP A 28 15.67 -2.54 17.53
C ASP A 28 14.47 -2.23 16.63
N ASP A 29 13.75 -1.14 16.90
CA ASP A 29 12.63 -0.68 16.06
C ASP A 29 13.12 -0.28 14.65
N VAL A 30 14.25 0.45 14.58
CA VAL A 30 14.86 0.82 13.30
C VAL A 30 15.23 -0.43 12.51
N ILE A 31 15.91 -1.40 13.14
CA ILE A 31 16.35 -2.64 12.50
C ILE A 31 15.13 -3.46 12.05
N SER A 32 14.14 -3.65 12.92
CA SER A 32 12.92 -4.40 12.61
C SER A 32 12.17 -3.79 11.43
N ARG A 33 12.05 -2.45 11.42
CA ARG A 33 11.43 -1.74 10.30
C ARG A 33 12.22 -1.91 9.00
N LEU A 34 13.55 -1.88 9.05
CA LEU A 34 14.40 -2.08 7.86
C LEU A 34 14.29 -3.51 7.33
N ILE A 35 14.21 -4.50 8.22
CA ILE A 35 13.98 -5.90 7.86
C ILE A 35 12.62 -6.03 7.18
N ASN A 36 11.55 -5.52 7.80
CA ASN A 36 10.20 -5.60 7.26
C ASN A 36 10.02 -4.83 5.94
N SER A 37 10.83 -3.79 5.69
CA SER A 37 10.81 -3.09 4.40
C SER A 37 11.60 -3.80 3.30
N THR A 38 12.48 -4.73 3.67
CA THR A 38 13.35 -5.44 2.72
C THR A 38 12.81 -6.84 2.40
N VAL A 39 12.20 -7.48 3.38
CA VAL A 39 11.56 -8.78 3.23
C VAL A 39 10.12 -8.53 2.81
N ASP A 40 9.83 -8.79 1.54
CA ASP A 40 8.47 -8.91 1.05
C ASP A 40 8.02 -10.35 1.34
N ASP A 41 7.23 -10.53 2.40
CA ASP A 41 6.69 -11.84 2.79
C ASP A 41 5.62 -12.34 1.80
N GLU A 42 5.07 -11.45 0.96
CA GLU A 42 4.03 -11.76 -0.02
C GLU A 42 4.39 -11.14 -1.39
N PRO A 43 5.49 -11.60 -2.02
CA PRO A 43 5.91 -11.07 -3.30
C PRO A 43 4.85 -11.39 -4.35
N LEU A 44 4.53 -10.39 -5.19
CA LEU A 44 3.65 -10.60 -6.33
C LEU A 44 4.23 -11.67 -7.25
N SER A 45 3.36 -12.55 -7.75
CA SER A 45 3.75 -13.48 -8.81
C SER A 45 4.11 -12.70 -10.08
N GLU A 46 5.00 -13.26 -10.90
CA GLU A 46 5.38 -12.68 -12.19
C GLU A 46 4.15 -12.41 -13.08
N GLU A 47 3.18 -13.33 -13.06
CA GLU A 47 1.90 -13.15 -13.75
C GLU A 47 1.12 -11.93 -13.23
N THR A 48 1.07 -11.74 -11.91
CA THR A 48 0.39 -10.60 -11.31
C THR A 48 1.06 -9.29 -11.72
N ILE A 49 2.40 -9.25 -11.72
CA ILE A 49 3.18 -8.09 -12.17
C ILE A 49 2.86 -7.76 -13.63
N GLN A 50 2.88 -8.76 -14.52
CA GLN A 50 2.57 -8.57 -15.94
C GLN A 50 1.14 -8.07 -16.17
N ASN A 51 0.17 -8.59 -15.41
CA ASN A 51 -1.22 -8.14 -15.48
C ASN A 51 -1.38 -6.69 -15.02
N ILE A 52 -0.66 -6.26 -13.98
CA ILE A 52 -0.62 -4.86 -13.53
C ILE A 52 -0.01 -3.97 -14.61
N GLU A 53 1.15 -4.35 -15.18
CA GLU A 53 1.81 -3.56 -16.23
C GLU A 53 0.93 -3.39 -17.47
N LYS A 54 0.26 -4.47 -17.88
CA LYS A 54 -0.72 -4.44 -18.96
C LYS A 54 -1.87 -3.49 -18.65
N SER A 55 -2.47 -3.59 -17.46
CA SER A 55 -3.58 -2.73 -17.03
C SER A 55 -3.17 -1.26 -17.00
N LEU A 56 -1.95 -0.95 -16.54
CA LEU A 56 -1.41 0.42 -16.55
C LEU A 56 -1.21 0.96 -17.96
N LYS A 57 -0.80 0.10 -18.91
CA LYS A 57 -0.68 0.49 -20.32
C LYS A 57 -2.05 0.79 -20.92
N GLU A 58 -3.03 -0.08 -20.73
CA GLU A 58 -4.42 0.10 -21.20
C GLU A 58 -5.01 1.40 -20.64
N TYR A 59 -4.86 1.64 -19.33
CA TYR A 59 -5.34 2.88 -18.71
C TYR A 59 -4.74 4.15 -19.35
N ARG A 60 -3.43 4.16 -19.62
CA ARG A 60 -2.75 5.29 -20.29
C ARG A 60 -3.22 5.49 -21.73
N GLU A 61 -3.62 4.41 -22.41
CA GLU A 61 -4.19 4.44 -23.75
C GLU A 61 -5.69 4.83 -23.73
N GLY A 62 -6.26 5.08 -22.55
CA GLY A 62 -7.67 5.44 -22.37
C GLY A 62 -8.62 4.25 -22.40
N ILE A 63 -8.08 3.03 -22.30
CA ILE A 63 -8.84 1.77 -22.29
C ILE A 63 -9.08 1.43 -20.82
N TYR A 64 -10.26 1.81 -20.32
CA TYR A 64 -10.73 1.48 -18.98
C TYR A 64 -12.26 1.42 -18.95
N TYR A 65 -12.80 0.71 -17.98
CA TYR A 65 -14.23 0.71 -17.68
C TYR A 65 -14.50 1.62 -16.49
N THR A 66 -15.56 2.41 -16.58
CA THR A 66 -16.05 3.17 -15.43
C THR A 66 -16.83 2.26 -14.49
N HIS A 67 -17.11 2.76 -13.28
CA HIS A 67 -17.94 2.04 -12.33
C HIS A 67 -19.32 1.69 -12.90
N GLU A 68 -19.93 2.60 -13.67
CA GLU A 68 -21.22 2.39 -14.31
C GLU A 68 -21.14 1.29 -15.38
N ASP A 69 -20.09 1.30 -16.20
CA ASP A 69 -19.87 0.27 -17.23
C ASP A 69 -19.74 -1.14 -16.62
N VAL A 70 -18.97 -1.26 -15.53
CA VAL A 70 -18.76 -2.54 -14.84
C VAL A 70 -20.05 -3.03 -14.17
N LEU A 71 -20.85 -2.15 -13.57
CA LEU A 71 -22.12 -2.53 -12.96
C LEU A 71 -23.16 -2.98 -14.00
N ALA A 72 -23.18 -2.33 -15.16
CA ALA A 72 -24.02 -2.74 -16.28
C ALA A 72 -23.63 -4.13 -16.81
N ASP A 73 -22.33 -4.40 -16.95
CA ASP A 73 -21.80 -5.69 -17.41
C ASP A 73 -22.04 -6.82 -16.39
N LEU A 74 -21.89 -6.54 -15.09
CA LEU A 74 -22.14 -7.50 -14.01
C LEU A 74 -23.63 -7.80 -13.76
N SER A 75 -24.55 -7.18 -14.51
CA SER A 75 -26.01 -7.34 -14.34
C SER A 75 -26.52 -7.02 -12.92
N VAL A 76 -25.84 -6.12 -12.20
CA VAL A 76 -26.26 -5.64 -10.85
C VAL A 76 -27.15 -4.38 -10.96
N ALA A 77 -27.71 -4.12 -12.15
CA ALA A 77 -28.47 -2.92 -12.44
C ALA A 77 -29.82 -2.79 -11.69
N GLU A 78 -30.25 -3.80 -10.91
CA GLU A 78 -31.59 -3.80 -10.28
C GLU A 78 -31.62 -3.89 -8.75
N GLU A 79 -30.53 -3.64 -8.02
CA GLU A 79 -30.55 -3.67 -6.54
C GLU A 79 -30.00 -2.41 -5.84
N THR A 80 -30.21 -1.24 -6.43
CA THR A 80 -29.93 0.05 -5.77
C THR A 80 -31.20 0.73 -5.25
N ASP A 81 -31.88 0.08 -4.29
CA ASP A 81 -32.75 0.80 -3.33
C ASP A 81 -32.42 0.52 -1.86
N LYS A 82 -31.20 0.07 -1.56
CA LYS A 82 -30.70 0.01 -0.18
C LYS A 82 -29.27 0.53 -0.05
N LYS A 83 -29.19 1.86 0.10
CA LYS A 83 -28.43 2.53 1.16
C LYS A 83 -26.92 2.27 1.21
N TYR A 84 -26.16 3.06 0.46
CA TYR A 84 -24.79 3.45 0.85
C TYR A 84 -24.81 4.90 1.34
N PRO A 85 -24.41 5.21 2.59
CA PRO A 85 -24.42 6.56 3.12
C PRO A 85 -23.08 7.26 2.85
N GLY A 86 -23.10 8.28 1.99
CA GLY A 86 -21.98 9.16 1.66
C GLY A 86 -22.14 9.56 0.20
N GLU A 87 -22.51 10.77 -0.19
CA GLU A 87 -22.21 12.08 0.36
C GLU A 87 -23.43 13.00 0.24
N LYS A 88 -23.61 13.91 1.20
CA LYS A 88 -24.50 15.05 1.01
C LYS A 88 -23.91 15.94 -0.08
N LYS A 89 -24.63 16.14 -1.18
CA LYS A 89 -24.41 17.33 -2.03
C LYS A 89 -25.11 18.51 -1.36
N GLU A 90 -24.38 19.25 -0.54
CA GLU A 90 -24.72 20.66 -0.32
C GLU A 90 -24.23 21.42 -1.56
N LYS A 91 -25.17 21.97 -2.33
CA LYS A 91 -24.89 23.10 -3.22
C LYS A 91 -25.49 24.32 -2.55
N GLU A 92 -24.61 25.27 -2.24
CA GLU A 92 -24.94 26.64 -1.87
C GLU A 92 -25.69 27.32 -3.03
N ASP A 93 -26.76 28.02 -2.69
CA ASP A 93 -27.31 29.18 -3.42
C ASP A 93 -27.60 30.29 -2.41
#